data_AF-A0A9F2R4D1-F1
#
_entry.id   AF-A0A9F2R4D1-F1
#
_cell.length_a   1.000
_cell.length_b   1.000
_cell.length_c   1.000
_cell.angle_alpha   90.00
_cell.angle_beta   90.00
_cell.angle_gamma   90.00
#
_symmetry.space_group_name_H-M   'P 1'
#
loop_
_entity.id
_entity.type
_entity.pdbx_description
1 polymer ?
#
loop_
_entity_poly.entity_id
_entity_poly.type
_entity_poly.pdbx_seq_one_letter_code
_entity_poly.pdbx_strand_id
1 'polypeptide(L)'
;LKKQVESAELKNQRLMEVFRTKIQEFRTACYKLTGYQIDITTENQYRLTSVYAEHREDCLIFKASRSSGAKMQLLETEFSQTVRELINLHLLQQDSIPAFLSAVTLDLFSRQTVA
;
A
#
# COMPACT_ATOMS: atom_id res chain seq x y z
N LEU A 1 33.65 21.34 19.00
CA LEU A 1 33.14 21.27 17.61
C LEU A 1 33.06 19.82 17.12
N LYS A 2 34.16 19.09 16.87
CA LYS A 2 34.11 17.68 16.39
C LYS A 2 33.21 16.74 17.23
N LYS A 3 33.38 16.69 18.56
CA LYS A 3 32.54 15.89 19.45
C LYS A 3 31.04 16.24 19.42
N GLN A 4 30.69 17.50 19.13
CA GLN A 4 29.29 17.91 19.03
C GLN A 4 28.67 17.46 17.70
N VAL A 5 29.43 17.51 16.61
CA VAL A 5 29.02 17.01 15.28
C VAL A 5 28.79 15.50 15.35
N GLU A 6 29.75 14.73 15.87
CA GLU A 6 29.62 13.26 16.04
C GLU A 6 28.41 12.89 16.90
N SER A 7 28.14 13.64 17.99
CA SER A 7 26.97 13.40 18.84
C SER A 7 25.66 13.69 18.10
N ALA A 8 25.60 14.73 17.27
CA ALA A 8 24.43 15.06 16.47
C ALA A 8 24.18 14.03 15.36
N GLU A 9 25.23 13.58 14.67
CA GLU A 9 25.16 12.54 13.65
C GLU A 9 24.65 11.22 14.23
N LEU A 10 25.17 10.80 15.38
CA LEU A 10 24.71 9.58 16.06
C LEU A 10 23.24 9.68 16.48
N LYS A 11 22.79 10.85 16.97
CA LYS A 11 21.38 11.07 17.29
C LYS A 11 20.50 11.00 16.05
N ASN A 12 20.92 11.60 14.93
CA ASN A 12 20.18 11.52 13.66
C ASN A 12 20.10 10.08 13.13
N GLN A 13 21.18 9.31 13.21
CA GLN A 13 21.18 7.89 12.83
C GLN A 13 20.19 7.08 13.66
N ARG A 14 20.21 7.24 14.99
CA ARG A 14 19.26 6.56 15.88
C ARG A 14 17.82 6.96 15.61
N LEU A 15 17.56 8.24 15.33
CA LEU A 15 16.22 8.70 14.99
C LEU A 15 15.70 8.06 13.70
N MET A 16 16.55 7.97 12.67
CA MET A 16 16.23 7.29 11.41
C MET A 16 15.95 5.80 11.60
N GLU A 17 16.73 5.13 12.46
CA GLU A 17 16.54 3.71 12.77
C GLU A 17 15.22 3.44 13.49
N VAL A 18 14.88 4.26 14.49
CA VAL A 18 13.60 4.17 15.21
C VAL A 18 12.44 4.43 14.24
N PHE A 19 12.55 5.45 13.39
CA PHE A 19 11.52 5.75 12.39
C PHE A 19 11.31 4.58 11.42
N ARG A 20 12.40 4.04 10.86
CA ARG A 20 12.34 2.89 9.94
C ARG A 20 11.68 1.68 10.62
N THR A 21 12.07 1.39 11.86
CA THR A 21 11.50 0.28 12.64
C THR A 21 10.00 0.46 12.84
N LYS A 22 9.55 1.68 13.19
CA LYS A 22 8.13 1.96 13.42
C LYS A 22 7.30 1.89 12.14
N ILE A 23 7.82 2.37 11.02
CA ILE A 23 7.15 2.24 9.72
C ILE A 23 7.05 0.76 9.31
N GLN A 24 8.09 -0.03 9.54
CA GLN A 24 8.07 -1.46 9.23
C GLN A 24 7.07 -2.22 10.10
N GLU A 25 7.03 -1.93 11.40
CA GLU A 25 6.06 -2.49 12.35
C GLU A 25 4.62 -2.20 11.89
N PHE A 26 4.33 -0.95 11.53
CA PHE A 26 3.02 -0.55 11.03
C PHE A 26 2.63 -1.24 9.71
N ARG A 27 3.53 -1.26 8.71
CA ARG A 27 3.29 -1.95 7.44
C ARG A 27 3.03 -3.44 7.65
N THR A 28 3.76 -4.07 8.57
CA THR A 28 3.60 -5.48 8.91
C THR A 28 2.23 -5.74 9.53
N ALA A 29 1.78 -4.88 10.46
CA ALA A 29 0.43 -4.98 11.02
C ALA A 29 -0.65 -4.82 9.95
N CYS A 30 -0.57 -3.80 9.09
CA CYS A 30 -1.50 -3.59 7.99
C CYS A 30 -1.56 -4.80 7.05
N TYR A 31 -0.41 -5.36 6.67
CA TYR A 31 -0.35 -6.55 5.82
C TYR A 31 -1.04 -7.75 6.46
N LYS A 32 -0.78 -8.01 7.75
CA LYS A 32 -1.39 -9.15 8.46
C LYS A 32 -2.89 -8.99 8.67
N LEU A 33 -3.37 -7.77 8.91
CA LEU A 33 -4.77 -7.51 9.24
C LEU A 33 -5.65 -7.34 8.00
N THR A 34 -5.12 -6.70 6.95
CA THR A 34 -5.90 -6.32 5.76
C THR A 34 -5.60 -7.19 4.54
N GLY A 35 -4.52 -7.96 4.57
CA GLY A 35 -4.04 -8.72 3.42
C GLY A 35 -3.22 -7.91 2.42
N TYR A 36 -3.01 -6.60 2.62
CA TYR A 36 -2.26 -5.75 1.68
C TYR A 36 -0.92 -5.29 2.23
N GLN A 37 0.15 -5.61 1.49
CA GLN A 37 1.44 -4.96 1.67
C GLN A 37 1.39 -3.60 0.97
N ILE A 38 1.65 -2.53 1.71
CA ILE A 38 1.57 -1.15 1.22
C ILE A 38 2.97 -0.54 1.19
N ASP A 39 3.50 -0.33 0.00
CA ASP A 39 4.82 0.24 -0.22
C ASP A 39 4.74 1.63 -0.85
N ILE A 40 5.53 2.55 -0.31
CA ILE A 40 5.73 3.88 -0.90
C ILE A 40 6.74 3.72 -2.03
N THR A 41 6.37 4.08 -3.26
CA THR A 41 7.27 4.05 -4.41
C THR A 41 7.86 5.45 -4.65
N THR A 42 7.52 6.10 -5.76
CA THR A 42 7.95 7.47 -6.11
C THR A 42 6.74 8.40 -6.12
N GLU A 43 6.97 9.71 -5.90
CA GLU A 43 5.97 10.76 -6.11
C GLU A 43 4.56 10.50 -5.53
N ASN A 44 4.47 10.24 -4.21
CA ASN A 44 3.20 10.03 -3.50
C ASN A 44 2.35 8.87 -4.07
N GLN A 45 3.02 7.86 -4.63
CA GLN A 45 2.39 6.63 -5.06
C GLN A 45 2.58 5.51 -4.03
N TYR A 46 1.53 4.71 -3.91
CA TYR A 46 1.43 3.59 -3.00
C TYR A 46 1.13 2.34 -3.81
N ARG A 47 2.05 1.39 -3.78
CA ARG A 47 1.86 0.06 -4.35
C ARG A 47 1.22 -0.82 -3.31
N LEU A 48 0.11 -1.44 -3.68
CA LEU A 48 -0.62 -2.41 -2.87
C LEU A 48 -0.46 -3.78 -3.51
N THR A 49 0.12 -4.72 -2.77
CA THR A 49 0.25 -6.12 -3.18
C THR A 49 -0.55 -6.99 -2.22
N SER A 50 -1.47 -7.78 -2.76
CA SER A 50 -2.30 -8.70 -1.97
C SER A 50 -1.48 -9.90 -1.49
N VAL A 51 -1.79 -10.39 -0.29
CA VAL A 51 -1.30 -11.70 0.20
C VAL A 51 -1.77 -12.86 -0.68
N TYR A 52 -2.88 -12.66 -1.40
CA TYR A 52 -3.47 -13.62 -2.33
C TYR A 52 -3.14 -13.29 -3.80
N ALA A 53 -2.09 -12.50 -4.07
CA ALA A 53 -1.64 -12.26 -5.44
C ALA A 53 -1.24 -13.58 -6.13
N GLU A 54 -1.71 -13.79 -7.36
CA GLU A 54 -1.42 -15.00 -8.15
C GLU A 54 -0.03 -14.91 -8.79
N HIS A 55 0.39 -13.70 -9.15
CA HIS A 55 1.72 -13.41 -9.68
C HIS A 55 2.46 -12.36 -8.86
N ARG A 56 3.79 -12.41 -8.89
CA ARG A 56 4.66 -11.49 -8.12
C ARG A 56 4.50 -10.02 -8.53
N GLU A 57 4.14 -9.79 -9.79
CA GLU A 57 3.97 -8.45 -10.37
C GLU A 57 2.57 -7.87 -10.10
N ASP A 58 1.62 -8.69 -9.64
CA ASP A 58 0.23 -8.27 -9.43
C ASP A 58 0.14 -7.24 -8.31
N CYS A 59 -0.26 -6.03 -8.69
CA CYS A 59 -0.39 -4.93 -7.76
C CYS A 59 -1.39 -3.88 -8.24
N LEU A 60 -1.94 -3.17 -7.26
CA LEU A 60 -2.67 -1.93 -7.48
C LEU A 60 -1.75 -0.76 -7.15
N ILE A 61 -1.82 0.32 -7.91
CA ILE A 61 -1.05 1.53 -7.64
C ILE A 61 -2.01 2.68 -7.40
N PHE A 62 -1.95 3.27 -6.20
CA PHE A 62 -2.71 4.47 -5.87
C PHE A 62 -1.79 5.68 -5.82
N LYS A 63 -2.24 6.82 -6.35
CA LYS A 63 -1.55 8.11 -6.24
C LYS A 63 -2.33 9.06 -5.35
N ALA A 64 -1.68 9.62 -4.34
CA ALA A 64 -2.27 10.66 -3.51
C ALA A 64 -2.27 12.02 -4.25
N SER A 65 -3.38 12.75 -4.16
CA SER A 65 -3.44 14.13 -4.64
C SER A 65 -2.53 15.04 -3.81
N ARG A 66 -1.84 15.97 -4.50
CA ARG A 66 -0.76 16.82 -3.96
C ARG A 66 -1.17 17.71 -2.78
N SER A 67 -2.46 17.90 -2.50
CA SER A 67 -2.94 18.91 -1.55
C SER A 67 -3.26 18.41 -0.13
N SER A 68 -3.24 17.10 0.17
CA SER A 68 -3.43 16.62 1.57
C SER A 68 -3.38 15.09 1.75
N GLY A 69 -3.19 14.29 0.69
CA GLY A 69 -3.40 12.84 0.80
C GLY A 69 -4.86 12.43 1.02
N ALA A 70 -5.80 13.39 1.05
CA ALA A 70 -7.21 13.15 1.32
C ALA A 70 -7.95 12.43 0.17
N LYS A 71 -7.39 12.46 -1.05
CA LYS A 71 -7.92 11.73 -2.20
C LYS A 71 -6.82 10.86 -2.81
N MET A 72 -7.15 9.58 -2.97
CA MET A 72 -6.33 8.58 -3.64
C MET A 72 -6.97 8.24 -4.98
N GLN A 73 -6.17 8.19 -6.04
CA GLN A 73 -6.59 7.80 -7.36
C GLN A 73 -5.91 6.50 -7.76
N LEU A 74 -6.68 5.51 -8.22
CA LEU A 74 -6.12 4.29 -8.80
C LEU A 74 -5.47 4.62 -10.16
N LEU A 75 -4.23 4.18 -10.35
CA LEU A 75 -3.55 4.19 -11.63
C LEU A 75 -3.75 2.83 -12.30
N GLU A 76 -3.77 2.84 -13.64
CA GLU A 76 -3.89 1.62 -14.41
C GLU A 76 -2.61 0.76 -14.28
N THR A 77 -2.81 -0.50 -13.94
CA THR A 77 -1.83 -1.60 -13.94
C THR A 77 -2.41 -2.80 -14.67
N GLU A 78 -1.57 -3.75 -15.09
CA GLU A 78 -2.05 -5.00 -15.69
C GLU A 78 -3.06 -5.71 -14.79
N PHE A 79 -2.75 -5.82 -13.49
CA PHE A 79 -3.67 -6.39 -12.50
C PHE A 79 -4.98 -5.61 -12.39
N SER A 80 -4.96 -4.28 -12.42
CA SER A 80 -6.20 -3.49 -12.36
C SER A 80 -7.17 -3.79 -13.51
N GLN A 81 -6.65 -4.24 -14.66
CA GLN A 81 -7.47 -4.62 -15.81
C GLN A 81 -8.24 -5.92 -15.59
N THR A 82 -7.78 -6.80 -14.68
CA THR A 82 -8.43 -8.08 -14.37
C THR A 82 -9.58 -7.94 -13.37
N VAL A 83 -9.65 -6.81 -12.66
CA VAL A 83 -10.68 -6.49 -11.64
C VAL A 83 -11.56 -5.29 -12.02
N ARG A 84 -11.70 -5.02 -13.33
CA ARG A 84 -12.44 -3.86 -13.86
C ARG A 84 -13.88 -3.76 -13.37
N GLU A 85 -14.57 -4.89 -13.22
CA GLU A 85 -15.96 -4.90 -12.72
C GLU A 85 -16.03 -4.40 -11.27
N LEU A 86 -15.08 -4.82 -10.43
CA LEU A 86 -14.96 -4.36 -9.04
C LEU A 86 -14.58 -2.88 -8.97
N ILE A 87 -13.73 -2.40 -9.88
CA ILE A 87 -13.41 -0.96 -10.00
C ILE A 87 -14.69 -0.17 -10.33
N ASN A 88 -15.44 -0.60 -11.35
CA ASN A 88 -16.65 0.10 -11.77
C ASN A 88 -17.69 0.17 -10.63
N LEU A 89 -17.94 -0.95 -9.95
CA LEU A 89 -18.90 -1.00 -8.85
C LEU A 89 -18.42 -0.19 -7.64
N HIS A 90 -17.24 -0.51 -7.12
CA HIS A 90 -16.84 -0.02 -5.79
C HIS A 90 -16.12 1.33 -5.83
N LEU A 91 -15.36 1.63 -6.89
CA LEU A 91 -14.67 2.90 -7.01
C LEU A 91 -15.49 3.94 -7.77
N LEU A 92 -16.13 3.59 -8.89
CA LEU A 92 -16.84 4.57 -9.71
C LEU A 92 -18.27 4.84 -9.23
N GLN A 93 -19.03 3.79 -8.87
CA GLN A 93 -20.43 3.96 -8.45
C GLN A 93 -20.57 4.23 -6.95
N GLN A 94 -19.80 3.52 -6.12
CA GLN A 94 -19.91 3.62 -4.66
C GLN A 94 -18.89 4.57 -4.02
N ASP A 95 -17.89 5.06 -4.77
CA ASP A 95 -16.83 5.96 -4.31
C ASP A 95 -16.13 5.47 -3.02
N SER A 96 -15.84 4.17 -2.93
CA SER A 96 -15.31 3.53 -1.72
C SER A 96 -14.12 2.61 -2.00
N ILE A 97 -12.92 3.13 -1.74
CA ILE A 97 -11.66 2.34 -1.78
C ILE A 97 -11.70 1.17 -0.79
N PRO A 98 -12.16 1.32 0.47
CA PRO A 98 -12.25 0.18 1.37
C PRO A 98 -13.16 -0.93 0.86
N ALA A 99 -14.31 -0.59 0.25
CA ALA A 99 -15.20 -1.58 -0.35
C ALA A 99 -14.51 -2.30 -1.51
N PHE A 100 -13.84 -1.56 -2.39
CA PHE A 100 -13.08 -2.12 -3.51
C PHE A 100 -12.00 -3.10 -3.06
N LEU A 101 -11.12 -2.69 -2.13
CA LEU A 101 -10.04 -3.54 -1.64
C LEU A 101 -10.56 -4.79 -0.92
N SER A 102 -11.66 -4.66 -0.18
CA SER A 102 -12.31 -5.80 0.48
C SER A 102 -12.85 -6.79 -0.56
N ALA A 103 -13.54 -6.30 -1.60
CA ALA A 103 -14.06 -7.14 -2.67
C ALA A 103 -12.94 -7.86 -3.44
N VAL A 104 -11.85 -7.15 -3.77
CA VAL A 104 -10.67 -7.76 -4.42
C VAL A 104 -10.05 -8.83 -3.53
N THR A 105 -9.98 -8.61 -2.22
CA THR A 105 -9.45 -9.60 -1.28
C THR A 105 -10.29 -10.86 -1.26
N LEU A 106 -11.62 -10.73 -1.19
CA LEU A 106 -12.54 -11.87 -1.21
C LEU A 106 -12.50 -12.62 -2.54
N ASP A 107 -12.43 -11.91 -3.67
CA ASP A 107 -12.32 -12.50 -5.01
C ASP A 107 -11.02 -13.30 -5.16
N LEU A 108 -9.86 -12.70 -4.84
CA LEU A 108 -8.57 -13.39 -4.89
C LEU A 108 -8.51 -14.59 -3.93
N PHE A 109 -9.04 -14.44 -2.72
CA PHE A 109 -9.12 -15.55 -1.77
C PHE A 109 -9.97 -16.70 -2.32
N SER A 110 -11.12 -16.40 -2.93
CA SER A 110 -11.97 -17.41 -3.58
C SER A 110 -11.24 -18.13 -4.69
N ARG A 111 -10.49 -17.43 -5.55
CA ARG A 111 -9.72 -18.05 -6.65
C ARG A 111 -8.66 -19.03 -6.15
N GLN A 112 -8.06 -18.77 -4.99
CA GLN A 112 -7.06 -19.65 -4.39
C GLN A 112 -7.65 -20.84 -3.62
N THR A 113 -8.91 -20.75 -3.18
CA THR A 113 -9.52 -21.74 -2.26
C THR A 113 -10.65 -22.56 -2.87
N VAL A 114 -11.16 -22.16 -4.04
CA VAL A 114 -12.06 -23.00 -4.84
C VAL A 114 -11.24 -24.10 -5.51
N ALA A 115 -11.40 -25.32 -5.00
CA ALA A 115 -10.90 -26.57 -5.58
C ALA A 115 -11.85 -27.10 -6.67
#